data_AF-A0A061R033-F1
#
_entry.id   AF-A0A061R033-F1
#
_cell.length_a   1.000
_cell.length_b   1.000
_cell.length_c   1.000
_cell.angle_alpha   90.00
_cell.angle_beta   90.00
_cell.angle_gamma   90.00
#
_symmetry.space_group_name_H-M   'P 1'
#
loop_
_entity.id
_entity.type
_entity.pdbx_description
1 polymer ?
#
loop_
_entity_poly.entity_id
_entity_poly.type
_entity_poly.pdbx_seq_one_letter_code
_entity_poly.pdbx_strand_id
1 'polypeptide(L)'
;VAADRGGRSFMEDRQVVVADLKNLLRNDQMGSLPMTRAFFGVFDGHGGESAAQFTAEHLLRNVLSSSVFPQDMERAMADAF
;
A
#
# COMPACT_ATOMS: atom_id res chain seq x y z
N VAL A 1 9.94 4.63 10.52
CA VAL A 1 8.57 4.35 10.99
C VAL A 1 8.65 3.82 12.41
N ALA A 2 7.72 4.20 13.27
CA ALA A 2 7.64 3.70 14.64
C ALA A 2 6.27 3.06 14.84
N ALA A 3 6.22 1.94 15.54
CA ALA A 3 5.00 1.25 15.93
C ALA A 3 5.13 0.87 17.41
N ASP A 4 4.10 1.17 18.20
CA ASP A 4 4.06 0.86 19.62
C ASP A 4 2.71 0.20 19.93
N ARG A 5 2.78 -1.00 20.53
CA ARG A 5 1.59 -1.75 20.95
C ARG A 5 0.90 -1.08 22.15
N GLY A 6 1.66 -0.30 22.92
CA GLY A 6 1.19 0.27 24.18
C GLY A 6 0.68 -0.81 25.14
N GLY A 7 -0.43 -0.51 25.80
CA GLY A 7 -1.07 -1.40 26.79
C GLY A 7 -1.96 -2.52 26.21
N ARG A 8 -1.97 -2.73 24.88
CA ARG A 8 -2.79 -3.78 24.25
C ARG A 8 -2.14 -5.16 24.37
N SER A 9 -2.95 -6.21 24.39
CA SER A 9 -2.48 -7.60 24.42
C SER A 9 -1.76 -8.00 23.13
N PHE A 10 -2.23 -7.50 21.97
CA PHE A 10 -1.71 -7.81 20.64
C PHE A 10 -1.46 -6.53 19.84
N MET A 11 -0.50 -6.59 18.91
CA MET A 11 -0.24 -5.51 17.94
C MET A 11 -0.98 -5.85 16.65
N GLU A 12 -2.18 -5.31 16.49
CA GLU A 12 -3.02 -5.58 15.31
C GLU A 12 -2.72 -4.62 14.16
N ASP A 13 -2.06 -3.49 14.44
CA ASP A 13 -1.65 -2.53 13.41
C ASP A 13 -0.65 -3.15 12.43
N ARG A 14 -0.76 -2.72 11.17
CA ARG A 14 0.18 -3.05 10.10
C ARG A 14 0.54 -1.80 9.32
N GLN A 15 1.69 -1.84 8.67
CA GLN A 15 2.22 -0.70 7.93
C GLN A 15 2.92 -1.16 6.66
N VAL A 16 2.93 -0.27 5.67
CA VAL A 16 3.70 -0.43 4.44
C VAL A 16 4.49 0.83 4.21
N VAL A 17 5.77 0.67 3.87
CA VAL A 17 6.63 1.77 3.47
C VAL A 17 7.42 1.36 2.24
N VAL A 18 7.09 1.98 1.11
CA VAL A 18 7.80 1.84 -0.14
C VAL A 18 8.23 3.22 -0.62
N ALA A 19 9.52 3.53 -0.44
CA ALA A 19 10.07 4.85 -0.78
C ALA A 19 10.25 5.07 -2.29
N ASP A 20 10.37 4.00 -3.08
CA ASP A 20 10.45 4.07 -4.53
C ASP A 20 9.64 2.95 -5.18
N LEU A 21 8.56 3.31 -5.87
CA LEU A 21 7.69 2.40 -6.59
C LEU A 21 8.33 1.83 -7.86
N LYS A 22 9.42 2.40 -8.38
CA LYS A 22 10.07 1.94 -9.62
C LYS A 22 10.38 0.45 -9.60
N ASN A 23 10.90 -0.05 -8.48
CA ASN A 23 11.29 -1.45 -8.34
C ASN A 23 10.11 -2.43 -8.33
N LEU A 24 8.88 -1.94 -8.18
CA LEU A 24 7.66 -2.75 -8.12
C LEU A 24 6.88 -2.76 -9.44
N LEU A 25 7.33 -1.98 -10.42
CA LEU A 25 6.63 -1.81 -11.67
C LEU A 25 7.19 -2.71 -12.75
N ARG A 26 6.30 -3.12 -13.65
CA ARG A 26 6.68 -3.84 -14.86
C ARG A 26 7.37 -2.87 -15.83
N ASN A 27 8.24 -3.39 -16.70
CA ASN A 27 9.06 -2.57 -17.61
C ASN A 27 8.22 -1.65 -18.52
N ASP A 28 7.02 -2.06 -18.89
CA ASP A 28 6.03 -1.29 -19.68
C ASP A 28 5.41 -0.11 -18.90
N GLN A 29 5.40 -0.19 -17.57
CA GLN A 29 4.89 0.85 -16.66
C GLN A 29 6.00 1.83 -16.22
N MET A 30 7.27 1.44 -16.34
CA MET A 30 8.41 2.25 -15.88
C MET A 30 8.51 3.60 -16.61
N GLY A 31 8.16 3.64 -17.90
CA GLY A 31 8.17 4.86 -18.72
C GLY A 31 6.98 5.79 -18.49
N SER A 32 5.90 5.31 -17.85
CA SER A 32 4.67 6.10 -17.61
C SER A 32 4.75 6.96 -16.35
N LEU A 33 5.78 6.77 -15.53
CA LEU A 33 5.98 7.51 -14.28
C LEU A 33 7.03 8.62 -14.47
N PRO A 34 6.59 9.86 -14.71
CA PRO A 34 7.50 10.98 -14.96
C PRO A 34 8.34 11.37 -13.73
N MET A 35 8.02 10.85 -12.54
CA MET A 35 8.72 11.13 -11.29
C MET A 35 8.74 9.91 -10.38
N THR A 36 9.73 9.86 -9.48
CA THR A 36 9.78 8.89 -8.37
C THR A 36 8.53 9.05 -7.51
N ARG A 37 7.86 7.94 -7.21
CA ARG A 37 6.69 7.89 -6.33
C ARG A 37 6.94 6.95 -5.18
N ALA A 38 6.27 7.20 -4.06
CA ALA A 38 6.35 6.42 -2.85
C ALA A 38 4.93 6.05 -2.39
N PHE A 39 4.82 4.96 -1.63
CA PHE A 39 3.58 4.51 -1.00
C PHE A 39 3.81 4.28 0.48
N PHE A 40 2.93 4.85 1.29
CA PHE A 40 2.92 4.68 2.75
C PHE A 40 1.50 4.35 3.17
N GLY A 41 1.33 3.32 3.99
CA GLY A 41 0.03 2.91 4.52
C GLY A 41 0.15 2.51 5.98
N VAL A 42 -0.86 2.84 6.77
CA VAL A 42 -1.04 2.40 8.16
C VAL A 42 -2.44 1.81 8.24
N PHE A 43 -2.54 0.61 8.79
CA PHE A 43 -3.77 -0.17 8.85
C PHE A 43 -4.00 -0.58 10.30
N ASP A 44 -5.06 -0.06 10.90
CA ASP A 44 -5.48 -0.40 12.27
C ASP A 44 -6.35 -1.66 12.23
N GLY A 45 -5.88 -2.73 12.87
CA GLY A 45 -6.60 -4.00 12.93
C GLY A 45 -7.60 -4.02 14.09
N HIS A 46 -8.75 -4.67 13.90
CA HIS A 46 -9.74 -4.85 14.96
C HIS A 46 -10.38 -6.23 14.91
N GLY A 47 -10.34 -6.95 16.04
CA GLY A 47 -10.88 -8.31 16.11
C GLY A 47 -9.98 -9.36 15.44
N GLY A 48 -8.67 -9.10 15.39
CA GLY A 48 -7.65 -9.87 14.70
C GLY A 48 -6.78 -9.00 13.78
N GLU A 49 -5.53 -9.41 13.59
CA GLU A 49 -4.56 -8.71 12.72
C GLU A 49 -4.70 -9.04 11.22
N SER A 50 -5.43 -10.11 10.89
CA SER A 50 -5.43 -10.70 9.54
C SER A 50 -5.86 -9.72 8.45
N ALA A 51 -6.87 -8.89 8.70
CA ALA A 51 -7.34 -7.91 7.73
C ALA A 51 -6.30 -6.80 7.49
N ALA A 52 -5.74 -6.24 8.56
CA ALA A 52 -4.68 -5.24 8.47
C ALA A 52 -3.44 -5.80 7.76
N GLN A 53 -3.10 -7.07 8.02
CA GLN A 53 -1.98 -7.75 7.38
C GLN A 53 -2.23 -7.96 5.89
N PHE A 54 -3.41 -8.47 5.52
CA PHE A 54 -3.77 -8.66 4.13
C PHE A 54 -3.73 -7.33 3.36
N THR A 55 -4.29 -6.26 3.91
CA THR A 55 -4.26 -4.94 3.26
C THR A 55 -2.82 -4.44 3.09
N ALA A 56 -1.96 -4.61 4.09
CA ALA A 56 -0.55 -4.25 3.99
C ALA A 56 0.20 -5.04 2.90
N GLU A 57 -0.13 -6.31 2.71
CA GLU A 57 0.56 -7.15 1.73
C GLU A 57 0.05 -6.93 0.28
N HIS A 58 -1.22 -6.54 0.11
CA HIS A 58 -1.89 -6.59 -1.18
C HIS A 58 -2.34 -5.24 -1.75
N LEU A 59 -2.67 -4.24 -0.92
CA LEU A 59 -3.30 -3.00 -1.41
C LEU A 59 -2.44 -2.29 -2.47
N LEU A 60 -1.15 -2.13 -2.22
CA LEU A 60 -0.25 -1.50 -3.19
C LEU A 60 -0.23 -2.26 -4.53
N ARG A 61 -0.22 -3.59 -4.51
CA ARG A 61 -0.24 -4.39 -5.74
C ARG A 61 -1.54 -4.21 -6.52
N ASN A 62 -2.67 -4.08 -5.83
CA ASN A 62 -3.96 -3.80 -6.45
C ASN A 62 -3.96 -2.42 -7.12
N VAL A 63 -3.47 -1.38 -6.43
CA VAL A 63 -3.32 -0.02 -6.98
C VAL A 63 -2.47 -0.02 -8.24
N LEU A 64 -1.30 -0.68 -8.20
CA LEU A 64 -0.38 -0.77 -9.35
C LEU A 64 -0.94 -1.61 -10.51
N SER A 65 -1.95 -2.45 -10.27
CA SER A 65 -2.60 -3.28 -11.29
C SER A 65 -3.80 -2.59 -11.94
N SER A 66 -4.22 -1.43 -11.43
CA SER A 66 -5.33 -0.67 -11.99
C SER A 66 -5.00 -0.16 -13.40
N SER A 67 -5.95 -0.30 -14.33
CA SER A 67 -5.77 0.16 -15.73
C SER A 67 -5.69 1.68 -15.86
N VAL A 68 -6.14 2.42 -14.85
CA VAL A 68 -6.08 3.88 -14.81
C VAL A 68 -4.85 4.40 -14.05
N PHE A 69 -4.04 3.51 -13.46
CA PHE A 69 -2.76 3.90 -12.88
C PHE A 69 -1.69 4.08 -13.98
N PRO A 70 -0.84 5.12 -13.92
CA PRO A 70 -0.76 6.20 -12.92
C PRO A 70 -1.55 7.47 -13.25
N GLN A 71 -2.42 7.46 -14.27
CA GLN A 71 -3.11 8.65 -14.78
C GLN A 71 -4.18 9.18 -13.83
N ASP A 72 -4.95 8.30 -13.19
CA ASP A 72 -5.98 8.63 -12.22
C ASP A 72 -5.74 7.84 -10.92
N MET A 73 -5.03 8.48 -9.99
CA MET A 73 -4.69 7.86 -8.70
C MET A 73 -5.90 7.71 -7.78
N GLU A 74 -6.83 8.65 -7.79
CA GLU A 74 -8.01 8.59 -6.92
C GLU A 74 -8.87 7.39 -7.30
N ARG A 75 -9.10 7.21 -8.61
CA ARG A 75 -9.82 6.05 -9.12
C ARG A 75 -9.03 4.75 -8.91
N ALA A 76 -7.73 4.73 -9.18
CA ALA A 76 -6.89 3.55 -8.95
C ALA A 76 -6.88 3.11 -7.48
N MET A 77 -6.89 4.06 -6.54
CA MET A 77 -7.01 3.78 -5.11
C MET A 77 -8.40 3.25 -4.76
N ALA A 78 -9.46 3.85 -5.29
CA ALA A 78 -10.83 3.42 -5.02
C ALA A 78 -11.11 2.01 -5.55
N ASP A 79 -10.59 1.66 -6.74
CA ASP A 79 -10.77 0.33 -7.33
C ASP A 79 -9.90 -0.76 -6.66
N ALA A 80 -8.90 -0.38 -5.86
CA ALA A 80 -7.95 -1.29 -5.23
C ALA A 80 -8.40 -1.84 -3.86
N PHE A 81 -9.39 -1.19 -3.24
CA PHE A 81 -10.07 -1.59 -2.01
C PHE A 81 -11.29 -2.49 -2.31
#